data_AF-A0A4S2SGJ4-F1
#
_entry.id   AF-A0A4S2SGJ4-F1
#
_cell.length_a   1.000
_cell.length_b   1.000
_cell.length_c   1.000
_cell.angle_alpha   90.00
_cell.angle_beta   90.00
_cell.angle_gamma   90.00
#
_symmetry.space_group_name_H-M   'P 1'
#
loop_
_entity.id
_entity.type
_entity.pdbx_description
1 polymer ?
#
loop_
_entity_poly.entity_id
_entity_poly.type
_entity_poly.pdbx_seq_one_letter_code
_entity_poly.pdbx_strand_id
1 'polypeptide(L)'
;MSTSIRRGGILALSIAVAASAAIALPGAAYAADAPVTSQSATVGAVSDTPFTPTVPNPATATADELAAGARSAGIAAPGSDSPGVVAGGQITRNEVLKRAQTWIDAGVPYSDYSYHTDDNGKYRQDCSGFVSMAWGLPSSSTNNYGETTWTLPNFATELSGFDELQPGDMLDNINSHVVLFKGWKDSGHTTAVILEEAHSGTNAREDSTYYTRSYLSSNGYKPYRYKNISDAPSAVFTQTTAADFNGDGQADIVARDSSGTLKMWTHNAGGYFN
;
A
#
# COMPACT_ATOMS: atom_id res chain seq x y z
N MET A 1 -51.67 -70.15 6.68
CA MET A 1 -50.24 -69.90 6.38
C MET A 1 -49.95 -68.46 6.80
N SER A 2 -49.76 -68.23 8.10
CA SER A 2 -48.46 -67.96 8.77
C SER A 2 -47.83 -66.63 8.33
N THR A 3 -47.55 -65.61 9.16
CA THR A 3 -47.64 -65.46 10.63
C THR A 3 -47.42 -63.98 10.99
N SER A 4 -48.04 -63.52 12.08
CA SER A 4 -47.50 -62.61 13.12
C SER A 4 -47.26 -61.10 12.86
N ILE A 5 -47.94 -60.17 13.56
CA ILE A 5 -47.72 -59.63 14.96
C ILE A 5 -46.91 -58.30 14.87
N ARG A 6 -47.13 -57.19 15.61
CA ARG A 6 -47.99 -56.79 16.75
C ARG A 6 -48.05 -55.24 16.85
N ARG A 7 -49.00 -54.79 17.68
CA ARG A 7 -49.39 -53.43 18.08
C ARG A 7 -48.32 -52.58 18.77
N GLY A 8 -48.51 -51.25 18.69
CA GLY A 8 -48.08 -50.19 19.61
C GLY A 8 -48.20 -48.83 18.91
N GLY A 9 -48.83 -47.77 19.41
CA GLY A 9 -49.08 -47.34 20.79
C GLY A 9 -48.48 -45.93 20.95
N ILE A 10 -49.35 -44.93 21.06
CA ILE A 10 -49.11 -43.47 21.04
C ILE A 10 -48.05 -43.01 22.05
N LEU A 11 -47.15 -42.10 21.66
CA LEU A 11 -46.19 -41.44 22.56
C LEU A 11 -46.53 -39.96 22.77
N ALA A 12 -46.54 -39.58 24.04
CA ALA A 12 -46.80 -38.24 24.57
C ALA A 12 -45.56 -37.33 24.51
N LEU A 13 -45.85 -36.03 24.58
CA LEU A 13 -44.93 -34.90 24.64
C LEU A 13 -44.23 -34.83 26.00
N SER A 14 -42.89 -34.74 25.99
CA SER A 14 -42.07 -34.40 27.16
C SER A 14 -41.07 -33.31 26.76
N ILE A 15 -41.21 -32.14 27.37
CA ILE A 15 -40.24 -31.05 27.32
C ILE A 15 -38.98 -31.50 28.08
N ALA A 16 -37.84 -31.57 27.38
CA ALA A 16 -36.53 -31.75 27.99
C ALA A 16 -35.75 -30.45 27.88
N VAL A 17 -35.45 -29.86 29.03
CA VAL A 17 -34.46 -28.78 29.20
C VAL A 17 -33.09 -29.35 28.83
N ALA A 18 -32.49 -28.88 27.75
CA ALA A 18 -31.09 -29.16 27.46
C ALA A 18 -30.22 -28.23 28.31
N ALA A 19 -29.62 -28.78 29.35
CA ALA A 19 -28.54 -28.14 30.09
C ALA A 19 -27.36 -27.89 29.14
N SER A 20 -26.94 -26.64 29.01
CA SER A 20 -25.69 -26.30 28.32
C SER A 20 -24.52 -26.86 29.13
N ALA A 21 -23.86 -27.88 28.59
CA ALA A 21 -22.56 -28.32 29.09
C ALA A 21 -21.54 -27.20 28.83
N ALA A 22 -21.11 -26.53 29.88
CA ALA A 22 -19.91 -25.69 29.84
C ALA A 22 -18.70 -26.62 29.67
N ILE A 23 -18.13 -26.65 28.47
CA ILE A 23 -16.80 -27.22 28.25
C ILE A 23 -15.81 -26.20 28.85
N ALA A 24 -15.28 -26.52 30.02
CA ALA A 24 -14.14 -25.84 30.60
C ALA A 24 -12.92 -26.10 29.71
N LEU A 25 -12.44 -25.07 29.02
CA LEU A 25 -11.13 -25.08 28.39
C LEU A 25 -10.06 -24.91 29.48
N PRO A 26 -8.98 -25.71 29.50
CA PRO A 26 -7.88 -25.49 30.43
C PRO A 26 -7.22 -24.15 30.13
N GLY A 27 -7.01 -23.35 31.18
CA GLY A 27 -6.33 -22.06 31.11
C GLY A 27 -4.92 -22.23 30.55
N ALA A 28 -4.63 -21.54 29.45
CA ALA A 28 -3.26 -21.28 29.05
C ALA A 28 -2.67 -20.28 30.05
N ALA A 29 -1.89 -20.79 30.99
CA ALA A 29 -0.97 -19.97 31.76
C ALA A 29 -0.05 -19.24 30.77
N TYR A 30 -0.03 -17.91 30.78
CA TYR A 30 1.03 -17.17 30.14
C TYR A 30 2.34 -17.56 30.82
N ALA A 31 3.19 -18.27 30.07
CA ALA A 31 4.58 -18.44 30.44
C ALA A 31 5.22 -17.04 30.49
N ALA A 32 5.93 -16.74 31.58
CA ALA A 32 6.78 -15.58 31.66
C ALA A 32 7.84 -15.66 30.55
N ASP A 33 7.93 -14.62 29.72
CA ASP A 33 8.94 -14.53 28.67
C ASP A 33 10.35 -14.61 29.28
N ALA A 34 11.20 -15.39 28.61
CA ALA A 34 12.62 -15.51 28.93
C ALA A 34 13.34 -14.16 28.72
N PRO A 35 14.44 -13.88 29.45
CA PRO A 35 15.15 -12.61 29.31
C PRO A 35 15.71 -12.47 27.89
N VAL A 36 15.32 -11.39 27.21
CA VAL A 36 15.82 -11.03 25.88
C VAL A 36 17.30 -10.64 26.01
N THR A 37 18.18 -11.46 25.47
CA THR A 37 19.60 -11.10 25.28
C THR A 37 19.70 -10.01 24.22
N SER A 38 20.20 -8.83 24.60
CA SER A 38 20.51 -7.72 23.71
C SER A 38 21.53 -8.14 22.65
N GLN A 39 21.13 -8.10 21.38
CA GLN A 39 22.03 -8.31 20.25
C GLN A 39 22.40 -6.94 19.67
N SER A 40 23.60 -6.46 19.96
CA SER A 40 24.13 -5.21 19.37
C SER A 40 24.42 -5.43 17.89
N ALA A 41 23.68 -4.76 17.02
CA ALA A 41 24.03 -4.61 15.62
C ALA A 41 24.93 -3.37 15.46
N THR A 42 26.12 -3.56 14.91
CA THR A 42 27.02 -2.46 14.51
C THR A 42 26.39 -1.66 13.38
N VAL A 43 26.00 -0.42 13.67
CA VAL A 43 25.54 0.56 12.69
C VAL A 43 26.76 1.13 11.96
N GLY A 44 26.77 1.01 10.63
CA GLY A 44 27.79 1.63 9.77
C GLY A 44 27.74 3.16 9.86
N ALA A 45 28.88 3.82 9.67
CA ALA A 45 29.08 5.25 9.88
C ALA A 45 27.99 6.11 9.20
N VAL A 46 27.18 6.78 10.02
CA VAL A 46 26.33 7.89 9.60
C VAL A 46 27.18 9.17 9.63
N SER A 47 27.03 10.01 8.61
CA SER A 47 27.68 11.32 8.55
C SER A 47 27.03 12.25 9.58
N ASP A 48 27.70 12.47 10.71
CA ASP A 48 27.28 13.40 11.76
C ASP A 48 27.35 14.86 11.27
N THR A 49 26.23 15.42 10.82
CA THR A 49 26.08 16.88 10.76
C THR A 49 25.42 17.34 12.06
N PRO A 50 26.09 18.18 12.88
CA PRO A 50 25.49 18.71 14.10
C PRO A 50 24.19 19.46 13.77
N PHE A 51 23.09 19.04 14.39
CA PHE A 51 21.84 19.79 14.30
C PHE A 51 21.88 20.95 15.28
N THR A 52 21.56 22.16 14.81
CA THR A 52 21.31 23.30 15.69
C THR A 52 19.80 23.45 15.87
N PRO A 53 19.26 23.28 17.10
CA PRO A 53 17.84 23.48 17.36
C PRO A 53 17.38 24.88 16.95
N THR A 54 16.30 24.94 16.18
CA THR A 54 15.73 26.22 15.70
C THR A 54 14.80 26.87 16.72
N VAL A 55 14.45 26.17 17.79
CA VAL A 55 13.80 26.69 19.00
C VAL A 55 14.51 26.16 20.26
N PRO A 56 14.60 26.95 21.35
CA PRO A 56 15.32 26.55 22.56
C PRO A 56 14.73 25.34 23.30
N ASN A 57 13.40 25.17 23.25
CA ASN A 57 12.72 23.99 23.78
C ASN A 57 11.37 23.76 23.06
N PRO A 58 11.26 22.76 22.17
CA PRO A 58 10.04 22.51 21.41
C PRO A 58 8.85 22.03 22.27
N ALA A 59 9.08 21.50 23.47
CA ALA A 59 8.02 21.04 24.37
C ALA A 59 7.32 22.17 25.14
N THR A 60 7.95 23.36 25.19
CA THR A 60 7.38 24.55 25.84
C THR A 60 7.25 25.74 24.91
N ALA A 61 7.70 25.60 23.65
CA ALA A 61 7.55 26.60 22.62
C ALA A 61 6.07 26.84 22.33
N THR A 62 5.71 28.11 22.25
CA THR A 62 4.41 28.53 21.74
C THR A 62 4.26 28.15 20.27
N ALA A 63 3.02 28.10 19.79
CA ALA A 63 2.72 27.82 18.38
C ALA A 63 3.43 28.81 17.43
N ASP A 64 3.60 30.08 17.84
CA ASP A 64 4.30 31.10 17.05
C ASP A 64 5.82 30.89 17.03
N GLU A 65 6.42 30.44 18.14
CA GLU A 65 7.84 30.10 18.21
C GLU A 65 8.17 28.86 17.37
N LEU A 66 7.30 27.85 17.40
CA LEU A 66 7.41 26.67 16.53
C LEU A 66 7.27 27.05 15.04
N ALA A 67 6.32 27.92 14.71
CA ALA A 67 6.12 28.41 13.35
C ALA A 67 7.29 29.29 12.86
N ALA A 68 7.90 30.08 13.75
CA ALA A 68 9.11 30.86 13.43
C ALA A 68 10.32 29.94 13.25
N GLY A 69 10.50 28.94 14.11
CA GLY A 69 11.54 27.92 13.98
C GLY A 69 11.46 27.14 12.67
N ALA A 70 10.27 26.73 12.25
CA ALA A 70 10.06 26.06 10.95
C ALA A 70 10.49 26.94 9.76
N ARG A 71 10.18 28.24 9.80
CA ARG A 71 10.59 29.21 8.76
C ARG A 71 12.11 29.42 8.73
N SER A 72 12.76 29.48 9.89
CA SER A 72 14.20 29.65 10.01
C SER A 72 15.00 28.38 9.64
N ALA A 73 14.39 27.20 9.76
CA ALA A 73 14.99 25.92 9.37
C ALA A 73 14.85 25.62 7.86
N GLY A 74 14.11 26.45 7.11
CA GLY A 74 13.80 26.20 5.70
C GLY A 74 12.93 24.96 5.46
N ILE A 75 12.28 24.44 6.51
CA ILE A 75 11.41 23.27 6.45
C ILE A 75 9.98 23.77 6.27
N ALA A 76 9.39 23.53 5.10
CA ALA A 76 7.97 23.76 4.90
C ALA A 76 7.16 22.87 5.87
N ALA A 77 6.04 23.39 6.37
CA ALA A 77 5.15 22.67 7.28
C ALA A 77 4.80 21.27 6.75
N PRO A 78 4.60 20.25 7.62
CA PRO A 78 4.23 18.92 7.18
C PRO A 78 2.84 18.98 6.55
N GLY A 79 2.81 18.93 5.22
CA GLY A 79 1.60 19.11 4.42
C GLY A 79 1.83 19.45 2.95
N SER A 80 3.06 19.76 2.53
CA SER A 80 3.26 20.17 1.13
C SER A 80 4.61 19.82 0.52
N ASP A 81 5.21 18.68 0.85
CA ASP A 81 6.36 18.15 0.08
C ASP A 81 6.49 16.63 0.32
N SER A 82 5.67 15.83 -0.39
CA SER A 82 6.29 14.65 -1.02
C SER A 82 7.40 15.21 -1.89
N PRO A 83 8.66 14.71 -1.87
CA PRO A 83 9.65 15.16 -2.84
C PRO A 83 8.97 15.06 -4.19
N GLY A 84 8.73 16.22 -4.82
CA GLY A 84 7.83 16.31 -5.96
C GLY A 84 8.17 15.19 -6.91
N VAL A 85 7.21 14.32 -7.20
CA VAL A 85 7.44 13.18 -8.09
C VAL A 85 7.90 13.78 -9.40
N VAL A 86 9.22 13.78 -9.62
CA VAL A 86 9.78 14.19 -10.91
C VAL A 86 9.16 13.21 -11.88
N ALA A 87 8.49 13.72 -12.92
CA ALA A 87 7.86 12.84 -13.88
C ALA A 87 8.88 11.83 -14.43
N GLY A 88 8.63 10.53 -14.23
CA GLY A 88 9.54 9.45 -14.59
C GLY A 88 10.70 9.22 -13.62
N GLY A 89 10.65 9.82 -12.42
CA GLY A 89 11.59 9.64 -11.33
C GLY A 89 11.26 8.41 -10.47
N GLN A 90 11.96 8.29 -9.36
CA GLN A 90 11.72 7.21 -8.41
C GLN A 90 10.34 7.32 -7.75
N ILE A 91 9.60 6.21 -7.69
CA ILE A 91 8.25 6.14 -7.10
C ILE A 91 8.09 4.85 -6.30
N THR A 92 7.30 4.85 -5.23
CA THR A 92 7.05 3.63 -4.43
C THR A 92 5.79 2.91 -4.88
N ARG A 93 5.68 1.61 -4.58
CA ARG A 93 4.48 0.81 -4.87
C ARG A 93 3.20 1.41 -4.27
N ASN A 94 3.30 1.89 -3.02
CA ASN A 94 2.16 2.52 -2.35
C ASN A 94 1.71 3.77 -3.07
N GLU A 95 2.64 4.60 -3.56
CA GLU A 95 2.29 5.79 -4.34
C GLU A 95 1.68 5.42 -5.69
N VAL A 96 2.23 4.41 -6.40
CA VAL A 96 1.65 3.90 -7.66
C VAL A 96 0.20 3.45 -7.46
N LEU A 97 -0.07 2.65 -6.42
CA LEU A 97 -1.41 2.17 -6.12
C LEU A 97 -2.34 3.28 -5.65
N LYS A 98 -1.84 4.26 -4.90
CA LYS A 98 -2.61 5.43 -4.48
C LYS A 98 -3.07 6.26 -5.68
N ARG A 99 -2.15 6.55 -6.62
CA ARG A 99 -2.44 7.26 -7.87
C ARG A 99 -3.49 6.52 -8.71
N ALA A 100 -3.35 5.21 -8.84
CA ALA A 100 -4.34 4.36 -9.50
C ALA A 100 -5.71 4.41 -8.80
N GLN A 101 -5.73 4.36 -7.47
CA GLN A 101 -6.97 4.40 -6.69
C GLN A 101 -7.67 5.75 -6.79
N THR A 102 -6.94 6.88 -6.73
CA THR A 102 -7.56 8.21 -6.88
C THR A 102 -8.23 8.38 -8.23
N TRP A 103 -7.65 7.80 -9.28
CA TRP A 103 -8.22 7.80 -10.62
C TRP A 103 -9.49 6.95 -10.73
N ILE A 104 -9.51 5.79 -10.05
CA ILE A 104 -10.70 4.93 -9.95
C ILE A 104 -11.81 5.62 -9.13
N ASP A 105 -11.47 6.21 -7.99
CA ASP A 105 -12.41 6.88 -7.11
C ASP A 105 -13.05 8.11 -7.78
N ALA A 106 -12.29 8.79 -8.64
CA ALA A 106 -12.80 9.87 -9.50
C ALA A 106 -13.73 9.37 -10.61
N GLY A 107 -13.80 8.05 -10.85
CA GLY A 107 -14.65 7.44 -11.87
C GLY A 107 -14.29 7.89 -13.28
N VAL A 108 -12.98 8.05 -13.57
CA VAL A 108 -12.52 8.57 -14.85
C VAL A 108 -12.99 7.65 -16.00
N PRO A 109 -13.67 8.18 -17.04
CA PRO A 109 -14.17 7.37 -18.15
C PRO A 109 -13.06 7.09 -19.18
N TYR A 110 -13.07 5.90 -19.76
CA TYR A 110 -12.23 5.57 -20.91
C TYR A 110 -12.58 6.45 -22.11
N SER A 111 -11.58 7.02 -22.77
CA SER A 111 -11.71 7.83 -23.98
C SER A 111 -10.40 7.90 -24.77
N ASP A 112 -10.45 7.57 -26.06
CA ASP A 112 -9.28 7.63 -26.97
C ASP A 112 -8.77 9.05 -27.25
N TYR A 113 -9.55 10.09 -26.91
CA TYR A 113 -9.25 11.48 -27.30
C TYR A 113 -9.21 12.47 -26.15
N SER A 114 -9.44 12.00 -24.93
CA SER A 114 -9.62 12.88 -23.77
C SER A 114 -8.51 12.68 -22.76
N TYR A 115 -8.32 13.70 -21.92
CA TYR A 115 -7.33 13.71 -20.87
C TYR A 115 -8.01 14.03 -19.55
N HIS A 116 -7.51 13.42 -18.49
CA HIS A 116 -7.87 13.78 -17.13
C HIS A 116 -6.69 14.47 -16.45
N THR A 117 -7.00 15.46 -15.61
CA THR A 117 -6.01 16.24 -14.87
C THR A 117 -6.40 16.24 -13.40
N ASP A 118 -5.46 15.88 -12.55
CA ASP A 118 -5.56 15.93 -11.09
C ASP A 118 -4.23 16.44 -10.48
N ASP A 119 -4.08 16.34 -9.16
CA ASP A 119 -2.85 16.72 -8.45
C ASP A 119 -1.62 15.88 -8.89
N ASN A 120 -1.85 14.75 -9.56
CA ASN A 120 -0.81 13.85 -10.05
C ASN A 120 -0.33 14.19 -11.45
N GLY A 121 -0.99 15.12 -12.13
CA GLY A 121 -0.66 15.61 -13.47
C GLY A 121 -1.81 15.44 -14.46
N LYS A 122 -1.49 15.58 -15.75
CA LYS A 122 -2.43 15.38 -16.86
C LYS A 122 -2.04 14.14 -17.62
N TYR A 123 -3.00 13.23 -17.85
CA TYR A 123 -2.78 11.95 -18.54
C TYR A 123 -3.93 11.59 -19.49
N ARG A 124 -3.66 10.74 -20.48
CA ARG A 124 -4.69 10.14 -21.35
C ARG A 124 -5.61 9.22 -20.56
N GLN A 125 -6.86 9.14 -20.99
CA GLN A 125 -7.89 8.28 -20.39
C GLN A 125 -8.02 6.96 -21.16
N ASP A 126 -6.91 6.26 -21.33
CA ASP A 126 -6.85 4.96 -21.99
C ASP A 126 -6.00 3.98 -21.15
N CYS A 127 -5.99 2.70 -21.54
CA CYS A 127 -5.32 1.66 -20.77
C CYS A 127 -3.85 1.97 -20.45
N SER A 128 -3.11 2.47 -21.45
CA SER A 128 -1.70 2.85 -21.29
C SER A 128 -1.52 4.21 -20.61
N GLY A 129 -2.48 5.12 -20.75
CA GLY A 129 -2.56 6.38 -20.02
C GLY A 129 -2.75 6.14 -18.52
N PHE A 130 -3.60 5.19 -18.14
CA PHE A 130 -3.81 4.78 -16.76
C PHE A 130 -2.52 4.25 -16.10
N VAL A 131 -1.80 3.34 -16.76
CA VAL A 131 -0.52 2.82 -16.23
C VAL A 131 0.56 3.91 -16.20
N SER A 132 0.62 4.76 -17.22
CA SER A 132 1.53 5.91 -17.25
C SER A 132 1.26 6.88 -16.11
N MET A 133 -0.01 7.14 -15.81
CA MET A 133 -0.42 7.95 -14.68
C MET A 133 -0.01 7.30 -13.37
N ALA A 134 -0.29 6.01 -13.18
CA ALA A 134 0.02 5.29 -11.95
C ALA A 134 1.54 5.32 -11.68
N TRP A 135 2.38 5.15 -12.71
CA TRP A 135 3.84 5.24 -12.60
C TRP A 135 4.40 6.67 -12.61
N GLY A 136 3.56 7.69 -12.81
CA GLY A 136 3.99 9.08 -12.87
C GLY A 136 4.94 9.36 -14.04
N LEU A 137 4.78 8.66 -15.17
CA LEU A 137 5.63 8.83 -16.34
C LEU A 137 5.44 10.21 -16.99
N PRO A 138 6.50 10.79 -17.56
CA PRO A 138 6.34 11.91 -18.47
C PRO A 138 5.84 11.37 -19.82
N SER A 139 5.55 12.27 -20.73
CA SER A 139 5.41 11.91 -22.13
C SER A 139 6.77 11.86 -22.84
N SER A 140 7.06 10.80 -23.59
CA SER A 140 8.15 10.76 -24.58
C SER A 140 7.90 11.58 -25.84
N SER A 141 6.69 12.11 -26.04
CA SER A 141 6.30 12.95 -27.20
C SER A 141 5.64 14.26 -26.77
N THR A 142 5.99 15.38 -27.40
CA THR A 142 5.27 16.64 -27.19
C THR A 142 3.79 16.42 -27.52
N ASN A 143 2.92 16.52 -26.50
CA ASN A 143 1.46 16.33 -26.51
C ASN A 143 0.92 14.91 -26.26
N ASN A 144 1.77 13.93 -25.94
CA ASN A 144 1.29 12.58 -25.61
C ASN A 144 1.29 12.32 -24.10
N TYR A 145 0.40 12.93 -23.32
CA TYR A 145 0.35 12.85 -21.85
C TYR A 145 0.32 11.41 -21.27
N GLY A 146 1.47 10.72 -21.23
CA GLY A 146 1.65 9.31 -20.92
C GLY A 146 2.27 8.49 -22.06
N GLU A 147 2.81 7.32 -21.76
CA GLU A 147 3.31 6.36 -22.74
C GLU A 147 2.19 5.52 -23.36
N THR A 148 2.51 4.86 -24.47
CA THR A 148 1.60 3.92 -25.14
C THR A 148 1.92 2.49 -24.74
N THR A 149 0.98 1.57 -24.96
CA THR A 149 1.19 0.13 -24.80
C THR A 149 2.52 -0.34 -25.43
N TRP A 150 2.86 0.19 -26.61
CA TRP A 150 4.11 -0.14 -27.31
C TRP A 150 5.39 0.50 -26.75
N THR A 151 5.28 1.61 -26.03
CA THR A 151 6.44 2.34 -25.51
C THR A 151 6.66 2.15 -24.01
N LEU A 152 5.64 1.71 -23.25
CA LEU A 152 5.74 1.39 -21.83
C LEU A 152 6.89 0.41 -21.49
N PRO A 153 7.15 -0.65 -22.29
CA PRO A 153 8.30 -1.53 -22.04
C PRO A 153 9.66 -0.82 -22.01
N ASN A 154 9.82 0.37 -22.63
CA ASN A 154 11.07 1.13 -22.56
C ASN A 154 11.37 1.66 -21.14
N PHE A 155 10.34 1.79 -20.30
CA PHE A 155 10.43 2.29 -18.93
C PHE A 155 10.46 1.17 -17.89
N ALA A 156 10.30 -0.08 -18.31
CA ALA A 156 10.16 -1.23 -17.43
C ALA A 156 11.16 -2.35 -17.76
N THR A 157 11.32 -3.25 -16.82
CA THR A 157 12.06 -4.50 -16.98
C THR A 157 11.03 -5.63 -17.08
N GLU A 158 11.12 -6.45 -18.14
CA GLU A 158 10.30 -7.67 -18.25
C GLU A 158 10.71 -8.64 -17.13
N LEU A 159 9.72 -9.13 -16.39
CA LEU A 159 9.93 -10.12 -15.33
C LEU A 159 9.97 -11.53 -15.93
N SER A 160 10.60 -12.47 -15.21
CA SER A 160 10.78 -13.84 -15.73
C SER A 160 9.47 -14.63 -15.79
N GLY A 161 8.46 -14.22 -15.02
CA GLY A 161 7.13 -14.81 -15.01
C GLY A 161 6.19 -14.14 -14.01
N PHE A 162 4.94 -14.61 -13.99
CA PHE A 162 3.89 -14.01 -13.15
C PHE A 162 4.13 -14.19 -11.65
N ASP A 163 4.94 -15.15 -11.21
CA ASP A 163 5.24 -15.34 -9.79
C ASP A 163 6.18 -14.27 -9.22
N GLU A 164 6.83 -13.49 -10.08
CA GLU A 164 7.64 -12.34 -9.65
C GLU A 164 6.81 -11.08 -9.45
N LEU A 165 5.53 -11.08 -9.88
CA LEU A 165 4.69 -9.89 -9.81
C LEU A 165 4.54 -9.39 -8.38
N GLN A 166 4.64 -8.07 -8.25
CA GLN A 166 4.40 -7.33 -7.04
C GLN A 166 3.41 -6.18 -7.32
N PRO A 167 2.64 -5.74 -6.32
CA PRO A 167 1.66 -4.66 -6.49
C PRO A 167 2.28 -3.39 -7.11
N GLY A 168 1.68 -2.87 -8.19
CA GLY A 168 2.21 -1.74 -8.96
C GLY A 168 3.06 -2.14 -10.18
N ASP A 169 3.31 -3.43 -10.41
CA ASP A 169 3.82 -3.93 -11.70
C ASP A 169 2.70 -3.88 -12.75
N MET A 170 3.04 -3.88 -14.05
CA MET A 170 2.05 -3.96 -15.13
C MET A 170 2.06 -5.34 -15.79
N LEU A 171 0.91 -5.70 -16.36
CA LEU A 171 0.77 -6.82 -17.29
C LEU A 171 0.43 -6.22 -18.64
N ASP A 172 1.30 -6.41 -19.61
CA ASP A 172 1.21 -5.77 -20.92
C ASP A 172 1.10 -6.80 -22.04
N ASN A 173 0.03 -6.72 -22.84
CA ASN A 173 0.03 -7.22 -24.19
C ASN A 173 0.20 -6.03 -25.12
N ILE A 174 1.45 -5.87 -25.60
CA ILE A 174 1.92 -4.73 -26.38
C ILE A 174 1.00 -4.36 -27.57
N ASN A 175 0.30 -5.35 -28.14
CA ASN A 175 -0.56 -5.17 -29.31
C ASN A 175 -2.01 -4.79 -28.99
N SER A 176 -2.45 -4.80 -27.72
CA SER A 176 -3.88 -4.69 -27.40
C SER A 176 -4.20 -3.93 -26.12
N HIS A 177 -3.64 -4.33 -24.98
CA HIS A 177 -4.12 -3.85 -23.68
C HIS A 177 -3.06 -4.02 -22.60
N VAL A 178 -3.02 -3.06 -21.69
CA VAL A 178 -2.13 -3.05 -20.54
C VAL A 178 -2.92 -2.76 -19.27
N VAL A 179 -2.55 -3.43 -18.19
CA VAL A 179 -3.24 -3.32 -16.91
C VAL A 179 -2.27 -3.25 -15.74
N LEU A 180 -2.68 -2.64 -14.64
CA LEU A 180 -1.86 -2.52 -13.42
C LEU A 180 -2.21 -3.64 -12.45
N PHE A 181 -1.20 -4.40 -12.02
CA PHE A 181 -1.35 -5.50 -11.08
C PHE A 181 -1.39 -4.98 -9.63
N LYS A 182 -2.47 -5.25 -8.88
CA LYS A 182 -2.59 -4.92 -7.46
C LYS A 182 -2.21 -6.09 -6.55
N GLY A 183 -2.39 -7.33 -7.00
CA GLY A 183 -2.10 -8.51 -6.19
C GLY A 183 -2.77 -9.77 -6.74
N TRP A 184 -2.56 -10.89 -6.07
CA TRP A 184 -3.28 -12.12 -6.35
C TRP A 184 -4.49 -12.26 -5.43
N LYS A 185 -5.60 -12.77 -5.98
CA LYS A 185 -6.82 -13.04 -5.22
C LYS A 185 -6.64 -14.12 -4.15
N ASP A 186 -5.71 -15.05 -4.40
CA ASP A 186 -5.44 -16.22 -3.58
C ASP A 186 -3.95 -16.57 -3.61
N SER A 187 -3.51 -17.35 -2.63
CA SER A 187 -2.11 -17.78 -2.49
C SER A 187 -1.62 -18.72 -3.61
N GLY A 188 -2.54 -19.28 -4.40
CA GLY A 188 -2.21 -20.10 -5.57
C GLY A 188 -2.01 -19.27 -6.84
N HIS A 189 -2.09 -17.94 -6.76
CA HIS A 189 -1.91 -17.02 -7.89
C HIS A 189 -2.88 -17.34 -9.06
N THR A 190 -4.13 -17.70 -8.77
CA THR A 190 -5.06 -18.15 -9.83
C THR A 190 -5.67 -16.99 -10.62
N THR A 191 -6.01 -15.90 -9.93
CA THR A 191 -6.65 -14.71 -10.52
C THR A 191 -5.97 -13.45 -10.02
N ALA A 192 -5.52 -12.61 -10.94
CA ALA A 192 -4.95 -11.32 -10.62
C ALA A 192 -6.06 -10.33 -10.23
N VAL A 193 -5.78 -9.51 -9.23
CA VAL A 193 -6.52 -8.29 -8.92
C VAL A 193 -5.89 -7.16 -9.72
N ILE A 194 -6.68 -6.54 -10.58
CA ILE A 194 -6.25 -5.60 -11.60
C ILE A 194 -6.90 -4.23 -11.39
N LEU A 195 -6.12 -3.17 -11.56
CA LEU A 195 -6.60 -1.79 -11.70
C LEU A 195 -6.45 -1.38 -13.17
N GLU A 196 -7.51 -0.89 -13.79
CA GLU A 196 -7.50 -0.61 -15.23
C GLU A 196 -8.50 0.47 -15.68
N GLU A 197 -8.21 1.06 -16.85
CA GLU A 197 -9.19 1.64 -17.76
C GLU A 197 -9.32 0.72 -18.98
N ALA A 198 -10.40 -0.06 -19.04
CA ALA A 198 -10.46 -1.24 -19.89
C ALA A 198 -10.75 -0.94 -21.37
N HIS A 199 -11.84 -0.22 -21.63
CA HIS A 199 -12.33 0.06 -22.98
C HIS A 199 -13.43 1.14 -22.98
N SER A 200 -13.76 1.65 -24.16
CA SER A 200 -14.85 2.62 -24.35
C SER A 200 -16.16 2.16 -23.71
N GLY A 201 -16.86 3.11 -23.07
CA GLY A 201 -18.10 2.86 -22.33
C GLY A 201 -17.91 2.35 -20.90
N THR A 202 -16.69 2.34 -20.39
CA THR A 202 -16.39 1.98 -18.99
C THR A 202 -15.60 3.08 -18.29
N ASN A 203 -15.69 3.09 -16.96
CA ASN A 203 -14.82 3.90 -16.11
C ASN A 203 -13.66 3.05 -15.59
N ALA A 204 -12.61 3.74 -15.13
CA ALA A 204 -11.53 3.14 -14.37
C ALA A 204 -12.09 2.30 -13.21
N ARG A 205 -11.53 1.10 -13.01
CA ARG A 205 -12.07 0.12 -12.07
C ARG A 205 -11.01 -0.81 -11.51
N GLU A 206 -11.42 -1.52 -10.45
CA GLU A 206 -10.75 -2.73 -9.96
C GLU A 206 -11.51 -3.97 -10.44
N ASP A 207 -10.80 -4.95 -11.01
CA ASP A 207 -11.33 -6.25 -11.43
C ASP A 207 -10.55 -7.39 -10.77
N SER A 208 -11.25 -8.31 -10.12
CA SER A 208 -10.69 -9.52 -9.46
C SER A 208 -11.36 -10.81 -9.95
N THR A 209 -11.93 -10.77 -11.15
CA THR A 209 -12.78 -11.82 -11.72
C THR A 209 -12.36 -12.22 -13.13
N TYR A 210 -11.83 -11.29 -13.93
CA TYR A 210 -11.55 -11.53 -15.34
C TYR A 210 -10.14 -12.08 -15.63
N TYR A 211 -9.12 -11.50 -14.99
CA TYR A 211 -7.71 -11.78 -15.30
C TYR A 211 -7.17 -13.02 -14.60
N THR A 212 -7.64 -14.19 -15.04
CA THR A 212 -7.06 -15.47 -14.59
C THR A 212 -5.63 -15.63 -15.13
N ARG A 213 -4.79 -16.37 -14.39
CA ARG A 213 -3.42 -16.68 -14.82
C ARG A 213 -3.39 -17.38 -16.19
N SER A 214 -4.33 -18.29 -16.43
CA SER A 214 -4.48 -18.96 -17.73
C SER A 214 -4.81 -17.95 -18.83
N TYR A 215 -5.75 -17.04 -18.60
CA TYR A 215 -6.10 -16.01 -19.56
C TYR A 215 -4.89 -15.14 -19.91
N LEU A 216 -4.17 -14.63 -18.90
CA LEU A 216 -2.98 -13.81 -19.10
C LEU A 216 -1.93 -14.53 -19.96
N SER A 217 -1.61 -15.79 -19.62
CA SER A 217 -0.63 -16.59 -20.38
C SER A 217 -1.07 -16.88 -21.82
N SER A 218 -2.36 -17.19 -22.03
CA SER A 218 -2.89 -17.57 -23.35
C SER A 218 -3.09 -16.36 -24.27
N ASN A 219 -3.24 -15.17 -23.70
CA ASN A 219 -3.46 -13.92 -24.45
C ASN A 219 -2.22 -13.04 -24.51
N GLY A 220 -1.02 -13.60 -24.29
CA GLY A 220 0.24 -12.91 -24.58
C GLY A 220 0.58 -11.75 -23.65
N TYR A 221 -0.02 -11.68 -22.46
CA TYR A 221 0.38 -10.70 -21.46
C TYR A 221 1.74 -11.06 -20.88
N LYS A 222 2.62 -10.07 -20.79
CA LYS A 222 3.95 -10.18 -20.20
C LYS A 222 4.03 -9.31 -18.94
N PRO A 223 4.65 -9.81 -17.86
CA PRO A 223 4.82 -9.05 -16.63
C PRO A 223 5.98 -8.06 -16.74
N TYR A 224 5.78 -6.82 -16.33
CA TYR A 224 6.79 -5.78 -16.36
C TYR A 224 6.83 -4.98 -15.07
N ARG A 225 8.04 -4.68 -14.60
CA ARG A 225 8.29 -3.83 -13.43
C ARG A 225 8.89 -2.50 -13.85
N TYR A 226 8.31 -1.40 -13.38
CA TYR A 226 8.85 -0.08 -13.65
C TYR A 226 10.30 0.05 -13.13
N LYS A 227 11.21 0.56 -13.97
CA LYS A 227 12.67 0.61 -13.65
C LYS A 227 12.99 1.47 -12.43
N ASN A 228 12.19 2.51 -12.17
CA ASN A 228 12.41 3.42 -11.06
C ASN A 228 11.43 3.16 -9.90
N ILE A 229 10.83 1.97 -9.83
CA ILE A 229 10.04 1.59 -8.66
C ILE A 229 10.98 1.30 -7.48
N SER A 230 10.65 1.86 -6.31
CA SER A 230 11.35 1.62 -5.07
C SER A 230 10.49 0.79 -4.14
N ASP A 231 11.02 -0.36 -3.75
CA ASP A 231 10.48 -1.20 -2.68
C ASP A 231 10.83 -0.68 -1.29
N ALA A 232 11.64 0.39 -1.21
CA ALA A 232 11.80 1.11 0.05
C ALA A 232 10.40 1.58 0.47
N PRO A 233 9.95 1.28 1.69
CA PRO A 233 8.71 1.84 2.17
C PRO A 233 8.84 3.35 2.01
N SER A 234 7.96 3.94 1.22
CA SER A 234 7.64 5.35 1.37
C SER A 234 7.31 5.48 2.86
N ALA A 235 8.24 6.01 3.64
CA ALA A 235 8.01 6.35 5.03
C ALA A 235 7.12 7.60 5.05
N VAL A 236 5.96 7.48 4.40
CA VAL A 236 4.84 8.39 4.55
C VAL A 236 4.25 7.99 5.89
N PHE A 237 4.69 8.71 6.91
CA PHE A 237 4.06 8.69 8.20
C PHE A 237 2.71 9.38 8.06
N THR A 238 1.64 8.61 8.27
CA THR A 238 0.26 9.09 8.14
C THR A 238 -0.25 9.73 9.43
N GLN A 239 0.47 9.51 10.52
CA GLN A 239 0.16 10.04 11.84
C GLN A 239 1.45 10.13 12.66
N THR A 240 1.64 11.27 13.32
CA THR A 240 2.77 11.50 14.23
C THR A 240 2.25 12.12 15.52
N THR A 241 2.77 11.68 16.66
CA THR A 241 2.51 12.27 17.97
C THR A 241 3.82 12.39 18.74
N ALA A 242 3.93 13.41 19.59
CA ALA A 242 5.05 13.57 20.50
C ALA A 242 4.56 13.59 21.94
N ALA A 243 5.19 12.78 22.80
CA ALA A 243 4.97 12.72 24.24
C ALA A 243 6.15 11.99 24.89
N ASP A 244 6.32 12.10 26.21
CA ASP A 244 7.24 11.23 26.94
C ASP A 244 6.62 9.83 27.04
N PHE A 245 7.02 8.93 26.14
CA PHE A 245 6.46 7.58 26.04
C PHE A 245 7.28 6.57 26.87
N ASN A 246 8.54 6.89 27.15
CA ASN A 246 9.46 6.01 27.90
C ASN A 246 9.62 6.38 29.40
N GLY A 247 9.10 7.54 29.82
CA GLY A 247 9.08 8.03 31.20
C GLY A 247 10.38 8.70 31.67
N ASP A 248 11.24 9.14 30.76
CA ASP A 248 12.53 9.76 31.09
C ASP A 248 12.47 11.29 31.27
N GLY A 249 11.28 11.87 31.16
CA GLY A 249 11.05 13.30 31.28
C GLY A 249 11.38 14.09 30.00
N GLN A 250 11.71 13.41 28.90
CA GLN A 250 11.99 13.99 27.61
C GLN A 250 10.93 13.57 26.58
N ALA A 251 10.61 14.44 25.62
CA ALA A 251 9.58 14.13 24.63
C ALA A 251 10.12 13.15 23.57
N ASP A 252 9.46 12.02 23.39
CA ASP A 252 9.69 11.04 22.32
C ASP A 252 8.76 11.31 21.12
N ILE A 253 9.06 10.69 19.98
CA ILE A 253 8.21 10.75 18.77
C ILE A 253 7.67 9.35 18.46
N VAL A 254 6.37 9.22 18.23
CA VAL A 254 5.77 8.01 17.65
C VAL A 254 5.13 8.37 16.32
N ALA A 255 5.39 7.57 15.30
CA ALA A 255 4.74 7.71 13.99
C ALA A 255 4.19 6.37 13.48
N ARG A 256 3.04 6.44 12.82
CA ARG A 256 2.45 5.30 12.10
C ARG A 256 2.73 5.45 10.62
N ASP A 257 3.39 4.47 10.02
CA ASP A 257 3.57 4.45 8.57
C ASP A 257 2.29 4.00 7.84
N SER A 258 2.29 4.15 6.52
CA SER A 258 1.17 3.75 5.65
C SER A 258 0.84 2.24 5.68
N SER A 259 1.77 1.39 6.15
CA SER A 259 1.52 -0.04 6.36
C SER A 259 0.83 -0.34 7.69
N GLY A 260 0.68 0.67 8.54
CA GLY A 260 0.13 0.56 9.87
C GLY A 260 1.16 0.18 10.94
N THR A 261 2.45 0.14 10.59
CA THR A 261 3.54 -0.12 11.53
C THR A 261 3.81 1.14 12.35
N LEU A 262 3.93 0.97 13.67
CA LEU A 262 4.33 2.03 14.58
C LEU A 262 5.86 2.05 14.71
N LYS A 263 6.43 3.23 14.59
CA LYS A 263 7.83 3.52 14.88
C LYS A 263 7.87 4.53 16.03
N MET A 264 8.73 4.26 17.01
CA MET A 264 8.99 5.17 18.11
C MET A 264 10.45 5.56 18.05
N TRP A 265 10.73 6.85 18.16
CA TRP A 265 12.07 7.33 18.36
C TRP A 265 12.20 7.97 19.73
N THR A 266 13.09 7.42 20.54
CA THR A 266 13.29 7.91 21.90
C THR A 266 14.27 9.07 21.91
N HIS A 267 13.97 10.09 22.69
CA HIS A 267 14.92 11.18 22.93
C HIS A 267 16.16 10.66 23.64
N ASN A 268 17.34 11.14 23.25
CA ASN A 268 18.60 10.88 23.94
C ASN A 268 19.21 12.17 24.53
N ALA A 269 20.06 12.06 25.57
CA ALA A 269 20.63 13.22 26.26
C ALA A 269 21.47 14.17 25.36
N GLY A 270 21.76 13.78 24.12
CA GLY A 270 22.45 14.61 23.12
C GLY A 270 21.53 15.50 22.27
N GLY A 271 20.20 15.43 22.45
CA GLY A 271 19.23 16.20 21.67
C GLY A 271 18.83 15.56 20.34
N TYR A 272 19.07 14.25 20.17
CA TYR A 272 18.69 13.48 18.99
C TYR A 272 17.70 12.37 19.35
N PHE A 273 17.09 11.78 18.32
CA PHE A 273 16.09 10.73 18.44
C PHE A 273 16.68 9.41 17.91
N ASN A 274 16.56 8.33 18.68
CA ASN A 274 17.04 6.98 18.34
C ASN A 274 15.94 6.12 17.75
#